data_AF-A0AAZ3QVP9-F1
#
_entry.id   AF-A0AAZ3QVP9-F1
#
_cell.length_a   1.000
_cell.length_b   1.000
_cell.length_c   1.000
_cell.angle_alpha   90.00
_cell.angle_beta   90.00
_cell.angle_gamma   90.00
#
_symmetry.space_group_name_H-M   'P 1'
#
loop_
_entity.id
_entity.type
_entity.pdbx_description
1 polymer ?
#
loop_
_entity_poly.entity_id
_entity_poly.type
_entity_poly.pdbx_seq_one_letter_code
_entity_poly.pdbx_strand_id
1 'polypeptide(L)'
;EGGSVPVPAPAVGPNPEEEEVPEEEPSPEPVLVKKAHREILDHDRKRRVELKCMELQEMMEEQGYSEEEIRQKVGTFRQMLMEKEGV
;
A
#
# COMPACT_ATOMS: atom_id res chain seq x y z
N GLU A 1 52.11 -24.58 38.05
CA GLU A 1 51.43 -23.93 36.91
C GLU A 1 50.40 -22.95 37.44
N GLY A 2 50.33 -21.76 36.86
CA GLY A 2 49.46 -20.68 37.32
C GLY A 2 49.98 -19.34 36.82
N GLY A 3 49.85 -19.11 35.51
CA GLY A 3 50.31 -17.89 34.86
C GLY A 3 49.42 -16.70 35.23
N SER A 4 50.02 -15.66 35.78
CA SER A 4 49.39 -14.33 35.87
C SER A 4 49.67 -13.59 34.57
N VAL A 5 48.63 -13.33 33.79
CA VAL A 5 48.66 -12.37 32.69
C VAL A 5 48.09 -11.04 33.19
N PRO A 6 48.86 -9.93 33.20
CA PRO A 6 48.25 -8.61 33.28
C PRO A 6 47.86 -8.16 31.87
N VAL A 7 46.57 -7.86 31.70
CA VAL A 7 46.02 -7.24 30.49
C VAL A 7 46.60 -5.84 30.25
N PRO A 8 46.95 -5.45 29.01
CA PRO A 8 47.17 -4.06 28.69
C PRO A 8 45.85 -3.44 28.19
N ALA A 9 45.34 -2.45 28.91
CA ALA A 9 44.36 -1.51 28.40
C ALA A 9 44.84 -0.09 28.70
N PRO A 10 45.20 0.70 27.67
CA PRO A 10 45.02 2.13 27.73
C PRO A 10 43.79 2.50 26.89
N ALA A 11 42.73 2.87 27.60
CA ALA A 11 41.65 3.67 27.07
C ALA A 11 42.25 4.98 26.53
N VAL A 12 42.12 5.22 25.22
CA VAL A 12 42.20 6.56 24.66
C VAL A 12 41.03 6.73 23.70
N GLY A 13 40.01 7.40 24.20
CA GLY A 13 39.22 8.31 23.37
C GLY A 13 39.46 9.73 23.87
N PRO A 14 38.86 10.76 23.26
CA PRO A 14 38.44 10.89 21.88
C PRO A 14 39.27 11.99 21.17
N ASN A 15 39.60 11.82 19.89
CA ASN A 15 39.94 12.98 19.05
C ASN A 15 38.70 13.32 18.20
N PRO A 16 38.14 14.53 18.30
CA PRO A 16 37.10 15.03 17.42
C PRO A 16 37.66 15.38 16.03
N GLU A 17 36.76 15.64 15.09
CA GLU A 17 37.06 16.09 13.72
C GLU A 17 37.70 15.03 12.80
N GLU A 18 36.86 14.25 12.14
CA GLU A 18 36.75 14.44 10.69
C GLU A 18 35.32 14.11 10.25
N GLU A 19 34.69 15.17 9.77
CA GLU A 19 33.43 15.26 9.05
C GLU A 19 33.58 14.53 7.71
N GLU A 20 32.86 13.42 7.51
CA GLU A 20 32.43 13.03 6.16
C GLU A 20 31.20 12.12 6.23
N VAL A 21 30.03 12.74 6.08
CA VAL A 21 28.86 12.17 5.42
C VAL A 21 28.65 13.06 4.19
N PRO A 22 28.22 12.56 3.01
CA PRO A 22 27.75 11.22 2.68
C PRO A 22 28.26 10.69 1.31
N GLU A 23 28.75 9.45 1.22
CA GLU A 23 28.81 8.79 -0.09
C GLU A 23 27.42 8.24 -0.43
N GLU A 24 26.76 9.02 -1.29
CA GLU A 24 25.56 8.71 -2.04
C GLU A 24 25.79 7.44 -2.89
N GLU A 25 25.43 6.28 -2.36
CA GLU A 25 25.08 5.12 -3.19
C GLU A 25 23.58 5.26 -3.52
N PRO A 26 23.21 5.73 -4.74
CA PRO A 26 21.82 5.74 -5.15
C PRO A 26 21.38 4.28 -5.32
N SER A 27 20.66 3.75 -4.33
CA SER A 27 19.91 2.51 -4.49
C SER A 27 19.06 2.60 -5.76
N PRO A 28 19.19 1.68 -6.72
CA PRO A 28 18.33 1.68 -7.90
C PRO A 28 16.96 1.09 -7.55
N GLU A 29 16.21 1.78 -6.71
CA GLU A 29 14.80 1.50 -6.41
C GLU A 29 14.05 2.84 -6.48
N PRO A 30 12.85 2.99 -7.08
CA PRO A 30 12.04 2.04 -7.85
C PRO A 30 11.26 2.75 -8.98
N VAL A 31 11.74 2.73 -10.23
CA VAL A 31 10.99 3.36 -11.34
C VAL A 31 9.67 2.61 -11.63
N LEU A 32 9.54 1.36 -11.17
CA LEU A 32 8.33 0.54 -11.28
C LEU A 32 7.25 0.87 -10.24
N VAL A 33 7.59 1.45 -9.09
CA VAL A 33 6.61 1.74 -8.02
C VAL A 33 5.63 2.83 -8.46
N LYS A 34 6.03 3.79 -9.29
CA LYS A 34 5.12 4.84 -9.79
C LYS A 34 4.05 4.30 -10.75
N LYS A 35 4.36 3.27 -11.54
CA LYS A 35 3.37 2.57 -12.39
C LYS A 35 2.51 1.62 -11.57
N ALA A 36 3.12 0.86 -10.65
CA ALA A 36 2.39 -0.04 -9.75
C ALA A 36 1.39 0.72 -8.86
N HIS A 37 1.73 1.92 -8.38
CA HIS A 37 0.80 2.73 -7.58
C HIS A 37 -0.45 3.13 -8.36
N ARG A 38 -0.32 3.41 -9.67
CA ARG A 38 -1.46 3.71 -10.54
C ARG A 38 -2.34 2.48 -10.79
N GLU A 39 -1.72 1.34 -11.07
CA GLU A 39 -2.44 0.09 -11.32
C GLU A 39 -3.18 -0.38 -10.07
N ILE A 40 -2.53 -0.31 -8.89
CA ILE A 40 -3.17 -0.60 -7.60
C ILE A 40 -4.37 0.33 -7.37
N LEU A 41 -4.22 1.63 -7.64
CA LEU A 41 -5.33 2.59 -7.48
C LEU A 41 -6.51 2.29 -8.42
N ASP A 42 -6.24 1.87 -9.66
CA ASP A 42 -7.30 1.52 -10.62
C ASP A 42 -8.02 0.22 -10.24
N HIS A 43 -7.27 -0.79 -9.79
CA HIS A 43 -7.83 -2.01 -9.26
C HIS A 43 -8.66 -1.77 -7.99
N ASP A 44 -8.21 -0.89 -7.09
CA ASP A 44 -8.95 -0.58 -5.86
C ASP A 44 -10.24 0.19 -6.18
N ARG A 45 -10.20 1.16 -7.10
CA ARG A 45 -11.40 1.86 -7.60
C ARG A 45 -12.38 0.88 -8.24
N LYS A 46 -11.92 0.02 -9.16
CA LYS A 46 -12.77 -1.00 -9.78
C LYS A 46 -13.37 -1.96 -8.75
N ARG A 47 -12.54 -2.43 -7.80
CA ARG A 47 -12.99 -3.29 -6.70
C ARG A 47 -14.06 -2.61 -5.86
N ARG A 48 -13.94 -1.31 -5.55
CA ARG A 48 -14.96 -0.55 -4.82
C ARG A 48 -16.28 -0.49 -5.57
N VAL A 49 -16.26 -0.29 -6.89
CA VAL A 49 -17.47 -0.29 -7.70
C VAL A 49 -18.14 -1.67 -7.67
N GLU A 50 -17.38 -2.76 -7.85
CA GLU A 50 -17.94 -4.12 -7.84
C GLU A 50 -18.47 -4.52 -6.46
N LEU A 51 -17.74 -4.24 -5.38
CA LEU A 51 -18.21 -4.51 -4.01
C LEU A 51 -19.54 -3.82 -3.72
N LYS A 52 -19.65 -2.52 -4.03
CA LYS A 52 -20.90 -1.77 -3.80
C LYS A 52 -22.05 -2.27 -4.67
N CYS A 53 -21.78 -2.73 -5.90
CA CYS A 53 -22.82 -3.32 -6.75
C CYS A 53 -23.30 -4.66 -6.20
N MET A 54 -22.40 -5.51 -5.72
CA MET A 54 -22.74 -6.79 -5.09
C MET A 54 -23.55 -6.58 -3.81
N GLU A 55 -23.13 -5.64 -2.95
CA GLU A 55 -23.82 -5.32 -1.69
C GLU A 55 -25.24 -4.79 -1.96
N LEU A 56 -25.41 -3.91 -2.95
CA LEU A 56 -26.74 -3.42 -3.32
C LEU A 56 -27.62 -4.55 -3.88
N GLN A 57 -27.05 -5.43 -4.70
CA GLN A 57 -27.76 -6.57 -5.25
C GLN A 57 -28.23 -7.51 -4.15
N GLU A 58 -27.36 -7.93 -3.22
CA GLU A 58 -27.73 -8.79 -2.08
C GLU A 58 -28.81 -8.14 -1.21
N MET A 59 -28.68 -6.85 -0.88
CA MET A 59 -29.70 -6.14 -0.10
C MET A 59 -31.07 -6.13 -0.79
N MET A 60 -31.11 -6.06 -2.12
CA MET A 60 -32.36 -6.09 -2.87
C MET A 60 -32.90 -7.51 -3.02
N GLU A 61 -32.04 -8.51 -3.22
CA GLU A 61 -32.45 -9.91 -3.25
C GLU A 61 -33.05 -10.34 -1.90
N GLU A 62 -32.44 -9.94 -0.78
CA GLU A 62 -32.93 -10.25 0.56
C GLU A 62 -34.26 -9.54 0.90
N GLN A 63 -34.47 -8.34 0.35
CA GLN A 63 -35.76 -7.63 0.43
C GLN A 63 -36.84 -8.25 -0.48
N GLY A 64 -36.48 -9.18 -1.37
CA GLY A 64 -37.40 -9.83 -2.28
C GLY A 64 -37.81 -8.97 -3.48
N TYR A 65 -36.95 -8.04 -3.92
CA TYR A 65 -37.19 -7.34 -5.19
C TYR A 65 -37.12 -8.32 -6.37
N SER A 66 -37.83 -7.98 -7.44
CA SER A 66 -37.77 -8.77 -8.67
C SER A 66 -36.40 -8.61 -9.35
N GLU A 67 -35.93 -9.67 -10.02
CA GLU A 67 -34.65 -9.66 -10.77
C GLU A 67 -34.55 -8.47 -11.76
N GLU A 68 -35.67 -8.06 -12.33
CA GLU A 68 -35.74 -6.92 -13.25
C GLU A 68 -35.50 -5.58 -12.55
N GLU A 69 -36.08 -5.37 -11.35
CA GLU A 69 -35.85 -4.17 -10.54
C GLU A 69 -34.41 -4.12 -10.03
N ILE A 70 -33.88 -5.27 -9.60
CA ILE A 70 -32.49 -5.42 -9.17
C ILE A 70 -31.56 -5.04 -10.32
N ARG A 71 -31.75 -5.59 -11.51
CA ARG A 71 -30.94 -5.25 -12.70
C ARG A 71 -31.00 -3.77 -13.04
N GLN A 72 -32.18 -3.15 -13.02
CA GLN A 72 -32.33 -1.72 -13.32
C GLN A 72 -31.60 -0.85 -12.28
N LYS A 73 -31.77 -1.16 -10.99
CA LYS A 73 -31.20 -0.38 -9.90
C LYS A 73 -29.69 -0.56 -9.81
N VAL A 74 -29.20 -1.80 -9.84
CA VAL A 74 -27.77 -2.12 -9.87
C VAL A 74 -27.11 -1.55 -11.12
N GLY A 75 -27.75 -1.63 -12.29
CA GLY A 75 -27.25 -1.02 -13.53
C GLY A 75 -27.07 0.49 -13.42
N THR A 76 -28.07 1.19 -12.91
CA THR A 76 -28.00 2.65 -12.70
C THR A 76 -26.96 3.00 -11.63
N PHE A 77 -26.92 2.25 -10.54
CA PHE A 77 -25.98 2.45 -9.44
C PHE A 77 -24.53 2.22 -9.87
N ARG A 78 -24.28 1.19 -10.68
CA ARG A 78 -22.99 0.91 -11.30
C ARG A 78 -22.53 2.08 -12.15
N GLN A 79 -23.42 2.63 -12.99
CA GLN A 79 -23.10 3.79 -13.83
C GLN A 79 -22.74 5.02 -12.98
N MET A 80 -23.54 5.32 -11.95
CA MET A 80 -23.25 6.42 -11.00
C MET A 80 -21.93 6.22 -10.27
N LEU A 81 -21.58 4.98 -9.89
CA LEU A 81 -20.33 4.68 -9.21
C LEU A 81 -19.12 4.78 -10.12
N MET A 82 -19.22 4.36 -11.39
CA MET A 82 -18.14 4.57 -12.36
C MET A 82 -17.86 6.07 -12.55
N GLU A 83 -18.91 6.88 -12.70
CA GLU A 83 -18.78 8.33 -12.87
C GLU A 83 -18.22 9.01 -11.60
N LYS A 84 -18.59 8.53 -10.41
CA LYS A 84 -18.11 9.07 -9.13
C LYS A 84 -16.68 8.66 -8.77
N GLU A 85 -16.28 7.43 -9.06
CA GLU A 85 -14.91 6.94 -8.81
C GLU A 85 -13.94 7.30 -9.94
N GLY A 86 -14.44 7.80 -11.08
CA GLY A 86 -13.62 8.24 -12.22
C GLY A 86 -12.90 7.07 -12.91
N VAL A 87 -13.61 5.95 -13.05
CA VAL A 87 -13.16 4.73 -13.75
C VAL A 87 -13.61 4.77 -15.20
#